data_AF-A0A351MD56-F1
#
_entry.id   AF-A0A351MD56-F1
#
_cell.length_a   1.000
_cell.length_b   1.000
_cell.length_c   1.000
_cell.angle_alpha   90.00
_cell.angle_beta   90.00
_cell.angle_gamma   90.00
#
_symmetry.space_group_name_H-M   'P 1'
#
loop_
_entity.id
_entity.type
_entity.pdbx_description
1 polymer ?
#
loop_
_entity_poly.entity_id
_entity_poly.type
_entity_poly.pdbx_seq_one_letter_code
_entity_poly.pdbx_strand_id
1 'polypeptide(L)' 'VRKVKAAQYVAAHPNQACPAKWNEGAEALTPSLDLVGKI' A
#
# COMPACT_ATOMS: atom_id res chain seq x y z
N VAL A 1 6.07 -13.39 -6.70
CA VAL A 1 5.24 -13.74 -5.51
C VAL A 1 4.91 -12.54 -4.60
N ARG A 2 5.76 -11.49 -4.49
CA ARG A 2 5.48 -10.26 -3.71
C ARG A 2 4.16 -9.53 -4.03
N LYS A 3 3.77 -9.49 -5.31
CA LYS A 3 2.57 -8.79 -5.79
C LYS A 3 1.26 -9.35 -5.22
N VAL A 4 1.17 -10.67 -5.03
CA VAL A 4 -0.05 -11.32 -4.52
C VAL A 4 -0.28 -10.96 -3.06
N LYS A 5 0.78 -10.94 -2.25
CA LYS A 5 0.74 -10.55 -0.84
C LYS A 5 0.36 -9.07 -0.67
N ALA A 6 0.91 -8.19 -1.50
CA ALA A 6 0.53 -6.78 -1.53
C ALA A 6 -0.95 -6.60 -1.89
N ALA A 7 -1.45 -7.34 -2.89
CA ALA A 7 -2.86 -7.30 -3.26
C ALA A 7 -3.79 -7.80 -2.14
N GLN A 8 -3.42 -8.89 -1.46
CA GLN A 8 -4.16 -9.40 -0.30
C GLN A 8 -4.16 -8.40 0.87
N TYR A 9 -3.04 -7.71 1.10
CA TYR A 9 -2.92 -6.71 2.17
C TYR A 9 -3.76 -5.46 1.89
N VAL A 10 -3.72 -4.92 0.66
CA VAL A 10 -4.55 -3.76 0.24
C VAL A 10 -6.03 -4.13 0.24
N ALA A 11 -6.39 -5.36 -0.14
CA ALA A 11 -7.77 -5.84 -0.06
C ALA A 11 -8.28 -5.94 1.39
N ALA A 12 -7.41 -6.33 2.33
CA ALA A 12 -7.76 -6.37 3.76
C ALA A 12 -7.70 -4.98 4.44
N HIS A 13 -6.94 -4.03 3.89
CA HIS A 13 -6.73 -2.69 4.44
C HIS A 13 -7.08 -1.64 3.38
N PRO A 14 -8.37 -1.26 3.24
CA PRO A 14 -8.84 -0.41 2.14
C PRO A 14 -8.24 1.01 2.15
N ASN A 15 -7.72 1.46 3.30
CA ASN A 15 -7.08 2.76 3.46
C ASN A 15 -5.54 2.68 3.46
N GLN A 16 -4.94 1.59 2.98
CA GLN A 16 -3.48 1.43 2.92
C GLN A 16 -3.05 0.96 1.55
N ALA A 17 -1.99 1.59 1.04
CA ALA A 17 -1.37 1.28 -0.24
C ALA A 17 0.05 0.73 -0.02
N CYS A 18 0.41 -0.30 -0.78
CA CYS A 18 1.75 -0.88 -0.75
C CYS A 18 2.70 -0.11 -1.69
N PRO A 19 3.75 0.57 -1.19
CA PRO A 19 4.73 1.25 -2.04
C PRO A 19 5.56 0.29 -2.90
N ALA A 20 6.29 0.84 -3.88
CA ALA A 20 7.04 0.09 -4.89
C ALA A 20 8.02 -0.98 -4.33
N LYS A 21 8.44 -0.89 -3.07
CA LYS A 21 9.33 -1.85 -2.37
C LYS A 21 8.71 -2.55 -1.15
N TRP A 22 7.39 -2.50 -0.96
CA TRP A 22 6.70 -3.11 0.17
C TRP A 22 6.88 -4.64 0.30
N ASN A 23 7.12 -5.12 1.52
CA ASN A 23 7.14 -6.54 1.91
C ASN A 23 6.29 -6.72 3.19
N GLU A 24 5.92 -7.95 3.53
CA GLU A 24 5.16 -8.24 4.77
C GLU A 24 5.91 -7.71 6.00
N GLY A 25 5.35 -6.70 6.67
CA GLY A 25 5.96 -5.99 7.81
C GLY A 25 6.57 -4.62 7.49
N ALA A 26 6.59 -4.19 6.22
CA ALA A 26 7.01 -2.85 5.83
C ALA A 26 5.89 -1.82 6.04
N GLU A 27 6.24 -0.55 6.29
CA GLU A 27 5.28 0.54 6.39
C GLU A 27 4.41 0.62 5.14
N ALA A 28 3.09 0.56 5.36
CA ALA A 28 2.10 0.81 4.34
C ALA A 28 1.76 2.30 4.33
N LEU A 29 1.64 2.87 3.14
CA LEU A 29 1.31 4.28 3.00
C LEU A 29 -0.20 4.44 3.12
N THR A 30 -0.68 5.31 3.99
CA THR A 30 -2.09 5.71 4.01
C THR A 30 -2.30 6.75 2.90
N PRO A 31 -3.04 6.46 1.81
CA PRO A 31 -3.32 7.46 0.81
C PRO A 31 -4.29 8.47 1.41
N SER A 32 -3.80 9.68 1.71
CA SER A 32 -4.65 10.81 2.09
C SER A 32 -4.98 11.63 0.84
N LEU A 33 -6.13 12.30 0.85
CA LEU A 33 -6.54 13.23 -0.22
C LEU A 33 -5.50 14.32 -0.49
N ASP A 34 -4.72 14.72 0.53
CA ASP A 34 -3.63 15.71 0.40
C ASP A 34 -2.37 15.17 -0.32
N LEU A 35 -2.24 13.85 -0.49
CA LEU A 35 -1.15 13.21 -1.22
C LEU A 35 -1.51 12.88 -2.68
N VAL A 36 -2.79 12.98 -3.06
CA VAL A 36 -3.24 12.74 -4.44
C VAL A 36 -2.83 13.93 -5.32
N GLY A 37 -1.85 13.72 -6.21
CA GLY A 37 -1.35 14.74 -7.15
C GLY A 37 -0.02 15.39 -6.79
N LYS A 38 0.64 14.98 -5.70
CA LYS A 38 2.03 15.39 -5.35
C LYS A 38 3.07 14.27 -5.58
N ILE A 39 2.63 13.11 -6.07
CA ILE A 39 3.45 11.95 -6.47
C ILE A 39 3.29 11.77 -7.99
#